data_AF-A0A956F7G2-F1
#
_entry.id   AF-A0A956F7G2-F1
#
_cell.length_a   1.000
_cell.length_b   1.000
_cell.length_c   1.000
_cell.angle_alpha   90.00
_cell.angle_beta   90.00
_cell.angle_gamma   90.00
#
_symmetry.space_group_name_H-M   'P 1'
#
loop_
_entity.id
_entity.type
_entity.pdbx_description
1 polymer ?
#
loop_
_entity_poly.entity_id
_entity_poly.type
_entity_poly.pdbx_seq_one_letter_code
_entity_poly.pdbx_strand_id
1 'polypeptide(L)'
;MTDPRTEASETIERLLRQARRAPLASGDCEQLVEAVGLVPGRLRLVALTLSEQRDAAAVDALLRLPPHVPGVVEGVFGAIGAGARRRRWDGQPCPTLLALDFPRSRAKTFAAVLERARRVFGPDFERLDVGGQPCFRVSVQEGPGTFAGRVAARSQDIQWLHAKLGRLKGTRLWLNGWCLAVDGPWRAPIQAHLLRAWLNWAATQTQTRTREGR
;
A
#
# COMPACT_ATOMS: atom_id res chain seq x y z
N MET A 1 -36.87 19.27 -3.00
CA MET A 1 -35.72 18.48 -3.48
C MET A 1 -34.49 19.12 -2.89
N THR A 2 -33.84 18.47 -1.92
CA THR A 2 -32.66 19.02 -1.23
C THR A 2 -31.49 19.13 -2.21
N ASP A 3 -30.65 20.16 -2.07
CA ASP A 3 -29.42 20.28 -2.84
C ASP A 3 -28.44 19.16 -2.45
N PRO A 4 -27.99 18.30 -3.39
CA PRO A 4 -27.02 17.22 -3.11
C PRO A 4 -25.73 17.69 -2.44
N ARG A 5 -25.30 18.95 -2.66
CA ARG A 5 -24.12 19.51 -2.00
C ARG A 5 -24.34 19.81 -0.52
N THR A 6 -25.57 20.17 -0.15
CA THR A 6 -25.95 20.40 1.24
C THR A 6 -25.98 19.07 2.00
N GLU A 7 -26.61 18.04 1.44
CA GLU A 7 -26.63 16.69 2.04
C GLU A 7 -25.22 16.10 2.18
N ALA A 8 -24.35 16.29 1.18
CA ALA A 8 -22.96 15.88 1.24
C ALA A 8 -22.18 16.65 2.33
N SER A 9 -22.41 17.96 2.48
CA SER A 9 -21.77 18.77 3.52
C SER A 9 -22.18 18.31 4.92
N GLU A 10 -23.47 18.06 5.15
CA GLU A 10 -23.99 17.55 6.42
C GLU A 10 -23.43 16.15 6.74
N THR A 11 -23.32 15.29 5.72
CA THR A 11 -22.71 13.97 5.84
C THR A 11 -21.25 14.06 6.26
N ILE A 12 -20.46 14.93 5.61
CA ILE A 12 -19.07 15.19 5.98
C ILE A 12 -18.98 15.66 7.43
N GLU A 13 -19.80 16.64 7.84
CA GLU A 13 -19.75 17.18 9.21
C GLU A 13 -20.15 16.15 10.28
N ARG A 14 -21.14 15.30 10.00
CA ARG A 14 -21.51 14.17 10.86
C ARG A 14 -20.34 13.20 11.03
N LEU A 15 -19.75 12.75 9.92
CA LEU A 15 -18.67 11.76 9.91
C LEU A 15 -17.37 12.32 10.53
N LEU A 16 -17.03 13.58 10.27
CA LEU A 16 -15.87 14.23 10.91
C LEU A 16 -16.06 14.37 12.43
N ARG A 17 -17.29 14.62 12.91
CA ARG A 17 -17.57 14.62 14.35
C ARG A 17 -17.43 13.23 14.96
N GLN A 18 -17.84 12.19 14.25
CA GLN A 18 -17.66 10.79 14.68
C GLN A 18 -16.18 10.40 14.74
N ALA A 19 -15.40 10.76 13.72
CA ALA A 19 -13.97 10.47 13.62
C ALA A 19 -13.13 11.04 14.77
N ARG A 20 -13.59 12.13 15.41
CA ARG A 20 -12.95 12.70 16.61
C ARG A 20 -13.08 11.83 17.85
N ARG A 21 -14.04 10.91 17.87
CA ARG A 21 -14.35 10.06 19.03
C ARG A 21 -13.82 8.63 18.86
N ALA A 22 -13.88 8.12 17.63
CA ALA A 22 -13.43 6.77 17.31
C ALA A 22 -13.02 6.69 15.83
N PRO A 23 -12.15 5.74 15.45
CA PRO A 23 -11.87 5.45 14.05
C PRO A 23 -13.14 5.11 13.28
N LEU A 24 -13.22 5.55 12.02
CA LEU A 24 -14.36 5.33 11.15
C LEU A 24 -14.32 3.91 10.59
N ALA A 25 -15.50 3.29 10.44
CA ALA A 25 -15.63 2.02 9.75
C ALA A 25 -15.41 2.19 8.24
N SER A 26 -15.17 1.07 7.51
CA SER A 26 -14.98 1.10 6.05
C SER A 26 -16.11 1.82 5.31
N GLY A 27 -17.37 1.52 5.65
CA GLY A 27 -18.53 2.16 5.03
C GLY A 27 -18.60 3.67 5.30
N ASP A 28 -18.23 4.10 6.50
CA ASP A 28 -18.18 5.52 6.86
C ASP A 28 -17.06 6.25 6.09
N CYS A 29 -15.90 5.61 5.96
CA CYS A 29 -14.79 6.10 5.14
C CYS A 29 -15.16 6.21 3.65
N GLU A 30 -15.89 5.24 3.10
CA GLU A 30 -16.40 5.26 1.73
C GLU A 30 -17.40 6.40 1.52
N GLN A 31 -18.38 6.55 2.42
CA GLN A 31 -19.33 7.67 2.38
C GLN A 31 -18.61 9.03 2.44
N LEU A 32 -17.55 9.15 3.26
CA LEU A 32 -16.78 10.38 3.36
C LEU A 32 -16.05 10.72 2.05
N VAL A 33 -15.50 9.72 1.36
CA VAL A 33 -14.84 9.89 0.05
C VAL A 33 -15.84 10.28 -1.04
N GLU A 34 -17.04 9.71 -1.02
CA GLU A 34 -18.09 10.06 -1.99
C GLU A 34 -18.60 11.49 -1.76
N ALA A 35 -18.92 11.83 -0.51
CA ALA A 35 -19.43 13.15 -0.17
C ALA A 35 -18.41 14.27 -0.46
N VAL A 36 -17.11 14.03 -0.22
CA VAL A 36 -16.08 15.04 -0.50
C VAL A 36 -15.89 15.31 -2.00
N GLY A 37 -16.29 14.37 -2.87
CA GLY A 37 -16.33 14.59 -4.32
C GLY A 37 -17.33 15.68 -4.73
N LEU A 38 -18.40 15.86 -3.96
CA LEU A 38 -19.42 16.90 -4.17
C LEU A 38 -19.05 18.24 -3.51
N VAL A 39 -18.16 18.20 -2.50
CA VAL A 39 -17.75 19.36 -1.69
C VAL A 39 -16.22 19.43 -1.56
N PRO A 40 -15.49 19.71 -2.66
CA PRO A 40 -14.02 19.62 -2.69
C PRO A 40 -13.32 20.61 -1.73
N GLY A 41 -13.99 21.69 -1.31
CA GLY A 41 -13.48 22.61 -0.31
C GLY A 41 -13.20 21.97 1.07
N ARG A 42 -13.74 20.78 1.34
CA ARG A 42 -13.50 20.01 2.57
C ARG A 42 -12.38 18.95 2.43
N LEU A 43 -11.79 18.79 1.25
CA LEU A 43 -10.87 17.69 0.93
C LEU A 43 -9.65 17.61 1.86
N ARG A 44 -9.02 18.75 2.16
CA ARG A 44 -7.88 18.81 3.08
C ARG A 44 -8.26 18.38 4.49
N LEU A 45 -9.41 18.82 4.99
CA LEU A 45 -9.87 18.47 6.33
C LEU A 45 -10.15 16.96 6.44
N VAL A 46 -10.84 16.41 5.44
CA VAL A 46 -11.11 14.96 5.34
C VAL A 46 -9.80 14.16 5.31
N ALA A 47 -8.83 14.57 4.48
CA ALA A 47 -7.54 13.90 4.38
C ALA A 47 -6.78 13.89 5.71
N LEU A 48 -6.75 15.02 6.44
CA LEU A 48 -6.10 15.11 7.74
C LEU A 48 -6.79 14.22 8.79
N THR A 49 -8.12 14.25 8.85
CA THR A 49 -8.88 13.41 9.79
C THR A 49 -8.73 11.92 9.50
N LEU A 50 -8.67 11.50 8.24
CA LEU A 50 -8.36 10.10 7.89
C LEU A 50 -6.91 9.74 8.21
N SER A 51 -5.96 10.66 7.97
CA SER A 51 -4.55 10.46 8.29
C SER A 51 -4.29 10.20 9.77
N GLU A 52 -5.07 10.79 10.67
CA GLU A 52 -4.93 10.61 12.12
C GLU A 52 -5.30 9.19 12.58
N GLN A 53 -6.21 8.50 11.87
CA GLN A 53 -6.73 7.19 12.29
C GLN A 53 -5.71 6.05 12.10
N ARG A 54 -4.85 6.14 11.08
CA ARG A 54 -3.77 5.18 10.79
C ARG A 54 -4.21 3.70 10.69
N ASP A 55 -5.46 3.45 10.36
CA ASP A 55 -6.00 2.10 10.21
C ASP A 55 -6.23 1.71 8.74
N ALA A 56 -6.70 0.49 8.52
CA ALA A 56 -6.89 -0.06 7.19
C ALA A 56 -8.00 0.65 6.37
N ALA A 57 -9.12 1.00 7.02
CA ALA A 57 -10.25 1.65 6.36
C ALA A 57 -9.90 3.07 5.92
N ALA A 58 -9.18 3.79 6.79
CA ALA A 58 -8.65 5.10 6.48
C ALA A 58 -7.64 5.05 5.31
N VAL A 59 -6.74 4.05 5.26
CA VAL A 59 -5.83 3.87 4.12
C VAL A 59 -6.59 3.60 2.82
N ASP A 60 -7.59 2.71 2.83
CA ASP A 60 -8.42 2.44 1.65
C ASP A 60 -9.09 3.72 1.13
N ALA A 61 -9.59 4.59 2.03
CA ALA A 61 -10.15 5.89 1.66
C ALA A 61 -9.09 6.88 1.15
N LEU A 62 -7.95 7.01 1.84
CA LEU A 62 -6.87 7.91 1.45
C LEU A 62 -6.30 7.56 0.07
N LEU A 63 -6.19 6.27 -0.27
CA LEU A 63 -5.71 5.82 -1.59
C LEU A 63 -6.63 6.22 -2.75
N ARG A 64 -7.92 6.51 -2.47
CA ARG A 64 -8.89 7.03 -3.45
C ARG A 64 -8.82 8.55 -3.62
N LEU A 65 -8.16 9.27 -2.70
CA LEU A 65 -7.98 10.72 -2.77
C LEU A 65 -6.75 11.10 -3.62
N PRO A 66 -6.71 12.31 -4.21
CA PRO A 66 -5.55 12.76 -4.95
C PRO A 66 -4.30 12.86 -4.05
N PRO A 67 -3.16 12.21 -4.38
CA PRO A 67 -1.98 12.19 -3.51
C PRO A 67 -1.31 13.56 -3.26
N HIS A 68 -1.63 14.59 -4.05
CA HIS A 68 -1.10 15.94 -3.85
C HIS A 68 -1.86 16.73 -2.76
N VAL A 69 -2.98 16.19 -2.25
CA VAL A 69 -3.71 16.80 -1.14
C VAL A 69 -2.91 16.62 0.15
N PRO A 70 -2.62 17.70 0.90
CA PRO A 70 -1.93 17.60 2.18
C PRO A 70 -2.63 16.64 3.14
N GLY A 71 -1.87 15.72 3.73
CA GLY A 71 -2.37 14.69 4.65
C GLY A 71 -2.59 13.32 4.01
N VAL A 72 -2.74 13.24 2.67
CA VAL A 72 -3.00 11.95 2.01
C VAL A 72 -1.78 11.04 2.05
N VAL A 73 -0.63 11.54 1.57
CA VAL A 73 0.60 10.73 1.54
C VAL A 73 1.12 10.49 2.96
N GLU A 74 1.04 11.50 3.83
CA GLU A 74 1.46 11.41 5.23
C GLU A 74 0.63 10.38 6.01
N GLY A 75 -0.68 10.33 5.77
CA GLY A 75 -1.57 9.35 6.41
C GLY A 75 -1.27 7.93 5.97
N VAL A 76 -1.11 7.70 4.66
CA VAL A 76 -0.73 6.38 4.14
C VAL A 76 0.66 5.99 4.64
N PHE A 77 1.63 6.92 4.63
CA PHE A 77 2.97 6.69 5.18
C PHE A 77 2.92 6.31 6.66
N GLY A 78 2.17 7.05 7.47
CA GLY A 78 2.04 6.81 8.91
C GLY A 78 1.37 5.47 9.23
N ALA A 79 0.32 5.11 8.49
CA ALA A 79 -0.36 3.83 8.64
C ALA A 79 0.54 2.65 8.22
N ILE A 80 1.22 2.75 7.07
CA ILE A 80 2.17 1.73 6.60
C ILE A 80 3.36 1.59 7.56
N GLY A 81 3.90 2.70 8.04
CA GLY A 81 4.98 2.72 9.05
C GLY A 81 4.54 2.21 10.44
N ALA A 82 3.24 2.13 10.71
CA ALA A 82 2.69 1.48 11.88
C ALA A 82 2.32 -0.01 11.65
N GLY A 83 2.48 -0.51 10.42
CA GLY A 83 2.15 -1.89 10.08
C GLY A 83 0.68 -2.14 9.78
N ALA A 84 -0.08 -1.12 9.38
CA ALA A 84 -1.47 -1.32 8.94
C ALA A 84 -1.53 -2.38 7.83
N ARG A 85 -2.60 -3.19 7.83
CA ARG A 85 -2.83 -4.25 6.85
C ARG A 85 -4.24 -4.14 6.28
N ARG A 86 -4.35 -4.20 4.96
CA ARG A 86 -5.64 -4.15 4.27
C ARG A 86 -6.54 -5.26 4.79
N ARG A 87 -7.83 -4.99 4.93
CA ARG A 87 -8.82 -6.02 5.24
C ARG A 87 -9.21 -6.77 3.96
N ARG A 88 -9.24 -8.08 4.04
CA ARG A 88 -9.79 -8.95 2.99
C ARG A 88 -11.32 -8.90 3.03
N TRP A 89 -11.96 -9.45 2.01
CA TRP A 89 -13.41 -9.54 1.90
C TRP A 89 -14.07 -10.32 3.05
N ASP A 90 -13.32 -11.21 3.71
CA ASP A 90 -13.73 -11.99 4.88
C ASP A 90 -13.48 -11.27 6.22
N GLY A 91 -13.06 -9.99 6.19
CA GLY A 91 -12.76 -9.19 7.38
C GLY A 91 -11.40 -9.50 8.03
N GLN A 92 -10.68 -10.52 7.58
CA GLN A 92 -9.35 -10.83 8.09
C GLN A 92 -8.30 -9.86 7.53
N PRO A 93 -7.24 -9.53 8.28
CA PRO A 93 -6.14 -8.77 7.73
C PRO A 93 -5.43 -9.58 6.63
N CYS A 94 -5.02 -8.91 5.56
CA CYS A 94 -4.06 -9.47 4.62
C CYS A 94 -2.79 -9.91 5.35
N PRO A 95 -2.09 -10.95 4.85
CA PRO A 95 -0.78 -11.31 5.40
C PRO A 95 0.18 -10.13 5.28
N THR A 96 1.14 -10.05 6.21
CA THR A 96 2.22 -9.10 6.08
C THR A 96 3.05 -9.47 4.86
N LEU A 97 3.07 -8.57 3.87
CA LEU A 97 3.60 -8.85 2.55
C LEU A 97 4.18 -7.57 1.95
N LEU A 98 5.37 -7.72 1.40
CA LEU A 98 5.86 -6.85 0.35
C LEU A 98 5.97 -7.67 -0.93
N ALA A 99 5.46 -7.16 -2.04
CA ALA A 99 5.73 -7.75 -3.35
C ALA A 99 5.97 -6.67 -4.41
N LEU A 100 6.76 -7.01 -5.42
CA LEU A 100 6.96 -6.18 -6.60
C LEU A 100 6.63 -7.02 -7.83
N ASP A 101 5.56 -6.66 -8.51
CA ASP A 101 5.15 -7.25 -9.78
C ASP A 101 5.67 -6.38 -10.91
N PHE A 102 6.28 -6.98 -11.93
CA PHE A 102 6.76 -6.23 -13.08
C PHE A 102 6.69 -7.06 -14.36
N PRO A 103 6.25 -6.45 -15.48
CA PRO A 103 6.16 -7.15 -16.75
C PRO A 103 7.56 -7.37 -17.34
N ARG A 104 7.63 -8.20 -18.38
CA ARG A 104 8.83 -8.29 -19.21
C ARG A 104 9.15 -6.94 -19.85
N SER A 105 10.43 -6.57 -19.87
CA SER A 105 10.94 -5.42 -20.61
C SER A 105 11.89 -5.84 -21.72
N ARG A 106 11.97 -5.01 -22.78
CA ARG A 106 12.96 -5.15 -23.87
C ARG A 106 14.24 -4.36 -23.61
N ALA A 107 14.33 -3.63 -22.50
CA ALA A 107 15.52 -2.86 -22.16
C ALA A 107 16.74 -3.79 -22.01
N LYS A 108 17.90 -3.39 -22.55
CA LYS A 108 19.15 -4.18 -22.51
C LYS A 108 19.53 -4.59 -21.08
N THR A 109 19.26 -3.72 -20.10
CA THR A 109 19.56 -3.94 -18.68
C THR A 109 18.59 -4.88 -17.97
N PHE A 110 17.46 -5.24 -18.59
CA PHE A 110 16.41 -6.04 -17.94
C PHE A 110 16.86 -7.46 -17.60
N ALA A 111 17.71 -8.08 -18.44
CA ALA A 111 18.27 -9.39 -18.16
C ALA A 111 19.05 -9.41 -16.83
N ALA A 112 19.86 -8.39 -16.56
CA ALA A 112 20.60 -8.26 -15.31
C ALA A 112 19.67 -8.01 -14.10
N VAL A 113 18.57 -7.28 -14.29
CA VAL A 113 17.52 -7.11 -13.26
C VAL A 113 16.89 -8.45 -12.90
N LEU A 114 16.54 -9.24 -13.92
CA LEU A 114 15.90 -10.54 -13.75
C LEU A 114 16.81 -11.56 -13.06
N GLU A 115 18.08 -11.64 -13.47
CA GLU A 115 19.05 -12.53 -12.85
C GLU A 115 19.33 -12.15 -11.40
N ARG A 116 19.45 -10.85 -11.10
CA ARG A 116 19.59 -10.39 -9.71
C ARG A 116 18.36 -10.72 -8.87
N ALA A 117 17.15 -10.49 -9.40
CA ALA A 117 15.91 -10.84 -8.72
C ALA A 117 15.82 -12.35 -8.41
N ARG A 118 16.13 -13.22 -9.39
CA ARG A 118 16.17 -14.67 -9.19
C ARG A 118 17.17 -15.09 -8.12
N ARG A 119 18.38 -14.55 -8.17
CA ARG A 119 19.45 -14.89 -7.22
C ARG A 119 19.11 -14.50 -5.79
N VAL A 120 18.52 -13.33 -5.59
CA VAL A 120 18.24 -12.79 -4.25
C VAL A 120 16.97 -13.40 -3.64
N PHE A 121 15.92 -13.56 -4.44
CA PHE A 121 14.62 -14.01 -3.94
C PHE A 121 14.43 -15.52 -4.04
N GLY A 122 15.14 -16.20 -4.94
CA GLY A 122 15.15 -17.65 -5.05
C GLY A 122 13.72 -18.21 -5.13
N PRO A 123 13.26 -18.98 -4.14
CA PRO A 123 11.89 -19.50 -4.08
C PRO A 123 10.80 -18.41 -4.04
N ASP A 124 11.10 -17.22 -3.54
CA ASP A 124 10.18 -16.08 -3.48
C ASP A 124 10.12 -15.28 -4.81
N PHE A 125 10.82 -15.76 -5.85
CA PHE A 125 10.72 -15.26 -7.23
C PHE A 125 9.75 -16.12 -8.04
N GLU A 126 8.72 -15.51 -8.59
CA GLU A 126 7.64 -16.19 -9.29
C GLU A 126 7.45 -15.64 -10.71
N ARG A 127 6.98 -16.51 -11.61
CA ARG A 127 6.44 -16.13 -12.91
C ARG A 127 4.92 -16.23 -12.82
N LEU A 128 4.24 -15.15 -13.16
CA LEU A 128 2.79 -15.03 -13.11
C LEU A 128 2.24 -14.78 -14.51
N ASP A 129 0.99 -15.16 -14.70
CA ASP A 129 0.17 -14.65 -15.80
C ASP A 129 -0.86 -13.68 -15.22
N VAL A 130 -0.79 -12.42 -15.65
CA VAL A 130 -1.71 -11.36 -15.20
C VAL A 130 -2.44 -10.83 -16.42
N GLY A 131 -3.68 -11.30 -16.61
CA GLY A 131 -4.52 -10.86 -17.74
C GLY A 131 -3.98 -11.30 -19.10
N GLY A 132 -3.40 -12.50 -19.20
CA GLY A 132 -2.82 -13.04 -20.43
C GLY A 132 -1.41 -12.50 -20.72
N GLN A 133 -0.77 -11.83 -19.76
CA GLN A 133 0.55 -11.23 -19.92
C GLN A 133 1.55 -11.81 -18.92
N PRO A 134 2.75 -12.22 -19.39
CA PRO A 134 3.78 -12.74 -18.51
C PRO A 134 4.34 -11.64 -17.61
N CYS A 135 4.22 -11.87 -16.32
CA CYS A 135 4.69 -10.99 -15.26
C CYS A 135 5.67 -11.73 -14.35
N PHE A 136 6.56 -11.00 -13.70
CA PHE A 136 7.45 -11.53 -12.68
C PHE A 136 7.08 -10.92 -11.34
N ARG A 137 7.13 -11.72 -10.28
CA ARG A 137 6.93 -11.27 -8.90
C ARG A 137 8.15 -11.61 -8.07
N VAL A 138 8.58 -10.66 -7.25
CA VAL A 138 9.41 -10.93 -6.07
C VAL A 138 8.61 -10.59 -4.84
N SER A 139 8.75 -11.38 -3.78
CA SER A 139 8.01 -11.13 -2.54
C SER A 139 8.84 -11.35 -1.28
N VAL A 140 8.44 -10.66 -0.21
CA VAL A 140 8.85 -10.96 1.16
C VAL A 140 7.58 -11.06 1.99
N GLN A 141 7.31 -12.28 2.44
CA GLN A 141 6.19 -12.62 3.28
C GLN A 141 6.65 -13.25 4.59
N GLU A 142 5.73 -13.32 5.54
CA GLU A 142 5.92 -14.06 6.78
C GLU A 142 6.22 -15.54 6.49
N GLY A 143 7.10 -16.12 7.30
CA GLY A 143 7.52 -17.51 7.14
C GLY A 143 8.43 -17.92 8.30
N PRO A 144 9.08 -19.09 8.21
CA PRO A 144 9.97 -19.56 9.26
C PRO A 144 11.11 -18.56 9.55
N GLY A 145 11.44 -18.41 10.84
CA GLY A 145 12.43 -17.45 11.34
C GLY A 145 11.79 -16.11 11.75
N THR A 146 12.62 -15.06 11.87
CA THR A 146 12.13 -13.71 12.15
C THR A 146 11.79 -12.97 10.86
N PHE A 147 10.70 -12.21 10.88
CA PHE A 147 10.32 -11.40 9.73
C PHE A 147 11.34 -10.29 9.45
N ALA A 148 11.83 -9.64 10.52
CA ALA A 148 12.91 -8.66 10.45
C ALA A 148 14.16 -9.21 9.75
N GLY A 149 14.61 -10.43 10.08
CA GLY A 149 15.77 -11.06 9.46
C GLY A 149 15.57 -11.32 7.96
N ARG A 150 14.38 -11.82 7.58
CA ARG A 150 14.01 -12.04 6.17
C ARG A 150 14.01 -10.75 5.35
N VAL A 151 13.52 -9.65 5.93
CA VAL A 151 13.49 -8.33 5.29
C VAL A 151 14.89 -7.72 5.23
N ALA A 152 15.65 -7.76 6.32
CA ALA A 152 17.01 -7.22 6.37
C ALA A 152 17.90 -7.81 5.27
N ALA A 153 17.84 -9.13 5.07
CA ALA A 153 18.60 -9.86 4.06
C ALA A 153 18.30 -9.43 2.60
N ARG A 154 17.16 -8.78 2.35
CA ARG A 154 16.70 -8.40 0.99
C ARG A 154 16.48 -6.89 0.83
N SER A 155 16.57 -6.12 1.91
CA SER A 155 16.17 -4.70 1.95
C SER A 155 16.86 -3.84 0.90
N GLN A 156 18.17 -4.00 0.70
CA GLN A 156 18.95 -3.26 -0.29
C GLN A 156 18.55 -3.66 -1.72
N ASP A 157 18.33 -4.94 -1.98
CA ASP A 157 17.91 -5.43 -3.30
C ASP A 157 16.49 -5.03 -3.64
N ILE A 158 15.57 -4.99 -2.67
CA ILE A 158 14.21 -4.48 -2.85
C ILE A 158 14.24 -3.02 -3.29
N GLN A 159 15.01 -2.18 -2.58
CA GLN A 159 15.14 -0.75 -2.93
C GLN A 159 15.77 -0.58 -4.31
N TRP A 160 16.81 -1.36 -4.62
CA TRP A 160 17.45 -1.33 -5.94
C TRP A 160 16.47 -1.75 -7.05
N LEU A 161 15.72 -2.85 -6.86
CA LEU A 161 14.73 -3.33 -7.82
C LEU A 161 13.63 -2.31 -8.04
N HIS A 162 13.08 -1.74 -6.96
CA HIS A 162 12.06 -0.69 -7.04
C HIS A 162 12.57 0.52 -7.83
N ALA A 163 13.79 1.00 -7.55
CA ALA A 163 14.39 2.11 -8.29
C ALA A 163 14.59 1.80 -9.78
N LYS A 164 14.99 0.56 -10.14
CA LYS A 164 15.17 0.15 -11.53
C LYS A 164 13.86 -0.05 -12.28
N LEU A 165 12.81 -0.52 -11.59
CA LEU A 165 11.51 -0.85 -12.17
C LEU A 165 10.50 0.29 -12.07
N GLY A 166 10.77 1.34 -11.28
CA GLY A 166 9.88 2.48 -11.03
C GLY A 166 9.55 3.36 -12.24
N ARG A 167 10.07 3.04 -13.43
CA ARG A 167 9.69 3.67 -14.71
C ARG A 167 9.08 2.68 -15.71
N LEU A 168 9.06 1.39 -15.38
CA LEU A 168 8.50 0.36 -16.25
C LEU A 168 6.99 0.32 -16.05
N LYS A 169 6.24 0.76 -17.06
CA LYS A 169 4.77 0.72 -17.07
C LYS A 169 4.26 -0.70 -16.78
N GLY A 170 3.22 -0.80 -15.96
CA GLY A 170 2.67 -2.08 -15.50
C GLY A 170 3.34 -2.65 -14.24
N THR A 171 4.42 -2.03 -13.74
CA THR A 171 5.01 -2.39 -12.45
C THR A 171 4.08 -2.01 -11.31
N ARG A 172 3.93 -2.89 -10.32
CA ARG A 172 3.07 -2.70 -9.15
C ARG A 172 3.82 -3.02 -7.87
N LEU A 173 3.82 -2.09 -6.93
CA LEU A 173 4.29 -2.32 -5.57
C LEU A 173 3.12 -2.74 -4.71
N TRP A 174 3.23 -3.89 -4.05
CA TRP A 174 2.26 -4.36 -3.08
C TRP A 174 2.82 -4.22 -1.67
N LEU A 175 2.08 -3.56 -0.79
CA LEU A 175 2.40 -3.43 0.63
C LEU A 175 1.18 -3.82 1.44
N ASN A 176 1.28 -4.87 2.25
CA ASN A 176 0.24 -5.34 3.19
C ASN A 176 -1.18 -5.46 2.57
N GLY A 177 -1.24 -5.82 1.29
CA GLY A 177 -2.49 -6.01 0.54
C GLY A 177 -2.94 -4.82 -0.31
N TRP A 178 -2.31 -3.64 -0.21
CA TRP A 178 -2.55 -2.51 -1.11
C TRP A 178 -1.63 -2.57 -2.33
N CYS A 179 -2.21 -2.33 -3.51
CA CYS A 179 -1.48 -2.29 -4.78
C CYS A 179 -1.26 -0.85 -5.24
N LEU A 180 0.00 -0.48 -5.45
CA LEU A 180 0.41 0.83 -5.95
C LEU A 180 1.05 0.65 -7.33
N ALA A 181 0.27 0.88 -8.38
CA ALA A 181 0.75 0.82 -9.76
C ALA A 181 1.64 2.04 -10.08
N VAL A 182 2.77 1.81 -10.74
CA VAL A 182 3.73 2.88 -11.13
C VAL A 182 3.10 3.88 -12.11
N ASP A 183 2.19 3.42 -12.96
CA ASP A 183 1.41 4.23 -13.90
C ASP A 183 0.15 4.84 -13.28
N GLY A 184 -0.08 4.62 -11.98
CA GLY A 184 -1.15 5.25 -11.22
C GLY A 184 -0.79 6.63 -10.63
N PRO A 185 -1.68 7.20 -9.80
CA PRO A 185 -1.44 8.48 -9.14
C PRO A 185 -0.32 8.39 -8.08
N TRP A 186 -0.11 7.21 -7.50
CA TRP A 186 0.94 6.91 -6.52
C TRP A 186 2.25 6.60 -7.23
N ARG A 187 2.92 7.63 -7.79
CA ARG A 187 4.14 7.46 -8.60
C ARG A 187 5.34 6.95 -7.81
N ALA A 188 6.36 6.46 -8.52
CA ALA A 188 7.55 5.83 -7.94
C ALA A 188 8.24 6.62 -6.78
N PRO A 189 8.38 7.97 -6.82
CA PRO A 189 8.95 8.68 -5.67
C PRO A 189 8.12 8.54 -4.39
N ILE A 190 6.79 8.63 -4.48
CA ILE A 190 5.88 8.44 -3.35
C ILE A 190 5.98 6.99 -2.85
N GLN A 191 5.96 6.03 -3.79
CA GLN A 191 6.12 4.61 -3.45
C GLN A 191 7.44 4.32 -2.72
N ALA A 192 8.54 4.98 -3.08
CA ALA A 192 9.82 4.80 -2.40
C ALA A 192 9.76 5.23 -0.93
N HIS A 193 9.01 6.31 -0.62
CA HIS A 193 8.78 6.72 0.76
C HIS A 193 7.94 5.70 1.54
N LEU A 194 6.86 5.19 0.93
CA LEU A 194 6.00 4.17 1.54
C LEU A 194 6.76 2.85 1.75
N LEU A 195 7.55 2.44 0.77
CA LEU A 195 8.44 1.29 0.85
C LEU A 195 9.41 1.43 2.04
N ARG A 196 10.05 2.59 2.19
CA ARG A 196 10.95 2.84 3.33
C ARG A 196 10.22 2.78 4.67
N ALA A 197 9.01 3.33 4.75
CA ALA A 197 8.18 3.23 5.96
C ALA A 197 7.91 1.77 6.33
N TRP A 198 7.52 0.97 5.33
CA TRP A 198 7.25 -0.45 5.50
C TRP A 198 8.51 -1.23 5.92
N LEU A 199 9.66 -0.98 5.28
CA LEU A 199 10.93 -1.64 5.62
C LEU A 199 11.37 -1.33 7.05
N ASN A 200 11.24 -0.06 7.48
CA ASN A 200 11.56 0.35 8.85
C ASN A 200 10.66 -0.35 9.87
N TRP A 201 9.36 -0.40 9.61
CA TRP A 201 8.41 -1.11 10.45
C TRP A 201 8.74 -2.62 10.51
N ALA A 202 8.95 -3.25 9.35
CA ALA A 202 9.22 -4.68 9.26
C ALA A 202 10.51 -5.09 9.99
N ALA A 203 11.51 -4.21 10.03
CA ALA A 203 12.74 -4.41 10.79
C ALA A 203 12.52 -4.50 12.31
N THR A 204 11.39 -4.02 12.83
CA THR A 204 11.03 -4.14 14.25
C THR A 204 10.35 -5.47 14.59
N GLN A 205 9.97 -6.26 13.58
CA GLN A 205 9.22 -7.51 13.75
C GLN A 205 10.16 -8.70 14.01
N THR A 206 10.67 -8.79 15.24
CA THR A 206 11.66 -9.79 15.68
C THR A 206 11.08 -11.10 16.20
N GLN A 207 9.75 -11.22 16.23
CA GLN A 207 9.07 -12.45 16.64
C GLN A 207 9.45 -13.60 15.71
N THR A 208 9.86 -14.72 16.30
CA THR A 208 10.25 -15.93 15.54
C THR A 208 9.03 -16.79 15.30
N ARG A 209 8.78 -17.16 14.04
CA ARG A 209 7.80 -18.18 13.70
C ARG A 209 8.50 -19.51 13.44
N THR A 210 8.08 -20.54 14.16
CA THR A 210 8.46 -21.91 13.87
C THR A 210 7.57 -22.46 12.76
N ARG A 211 8.13 -23.36 11.95
CA ARG A 211 7.38 -24.03 10.88
C ARG A 211 6.41 -24.99 11.58
N GLU A 212 5.12 -24.68 11.62
CA GLU A 212 4.12 -25.66 12.05
C GLU A 212 4.22 -26.86 11.11
N GLY A 213 4.43 -28.04 11.71
CA GLY A 213 4.63 -29.30 10.98
C GLY A 213 3.46 -29.57 10.06
N ARG A 214 3.77 -29.79 8.77
CA ARG A 214 2.86 -30.47 7.86
C ARG A 214 3.10 -31.97 7.96
#